data_AF-A0A7C8ZBM3-F1
#
_entry.id   AF-A0A7C8ZBM3-F1
#
_cell.length_a   1.000
_cell.length_b   1.000
_cell.length_c   1.000
_cell.angle_alpha   90.00
_cell.angle_beta   90.00
_cell.angle_gamma   90.00
#
_symmetry.space_group_name_H-M   'P 1'
#
loop_
_entity.id
_entity.type
_entity.pdbx_description
1 polymer ?
#
loop_
_entity_poly.entity_id
_entity_poly.type
_entity_poly.pdbx_seq_one_letter_code
_entity_poly.pdbx_strand_id
1 'polypeptide(L)'
;SEDYFGNFLGLVRGVCNVNELLGQSLGWAAGLLVQEVKRSNQEVVLEFVKTFADRPVVRKPGSEQKKFYGAANNVVIGGSPRFDMYGPEFGLGRAVAVRMGYSNKLNGKVT
;
A
#
# COMPACT_ATOMS: atom_id res chain seq x y z
N SER A 1 -0.71 17.62 -11.21
CA SER A 1 0.62 18.14 -10.87
C SER A 1 1.31 17.11 -9.99
N GLU A 2 2.64 17.07 -10.01
CA GLU A 2 3.42 16.38 -8.97
C GLU A 2 3.17 16.99 -7.58
N ASP A 3 2.75 18.26 -7.53
CA ASP A 3 2.42 19.00 -6.30
C ASP A 3 0.96 18.82 -5.83
N TYR A 4 0.29 17.74 -6.24
CA TYR A 4 -1.07 17.48 -5.76
C TYR A 4 -1.06 17.20 -4.24
N PHE A 5 -1.64 18.11 -3.48
CA PHE A 5 -1.67 18.04 -2.01
C PHE A 5 -2.64 16.98 -1.45
N GLY A 6 -3.62 16.57 -2.25
CA GLY A 6 -4.61 15.59 -1.80
C GLY A 6 -4.06 14.18 -1.72
N ASN A 7 -4.88 13.26 -1.21
CA ASN A 7 -4.52 11.85 -1.11
C ASN A 7 -5.22 11.03 -2.20
N PHE A 8 -4.43 10.27 -2.96
CA PHE A 8 -4.96 9.22 -3.82
C PHE A 8 -4.27 7.90 -3.50
N LEU A 9 -5.00 6.99 -2.83
CA LEU A 9 -4.50 5.69 -2.41
C LEU A 9 -5.44 4.60 -2.90
N GLY A 10 -4.95 3.77 -3.81
CA GLY A 10 -5.59 2.54 -4.25
C GLY A 10 -4.96 1.32 -3.58
N LEU A 11 -5.76 0.30 -3.31
CA LEU A 11 -5.28 -1.02 -2.87
C LEU A 11 -5.44 -2.01 -4.02
N VAL A 12 -4.38 -2.71 -4.35
CA VAL A 12 -4.41 -3.90 -5.21
C VAL A 12 -4.12 -5.14 -4.38
N ARG A 13 -4.62 -6.30 -4.78
CA ARG A 13 -4.48 -7.54 -4.00
C ARG A 13 -4.22 -8.74 -4.90
N GLY A 14 -3.08 -9.39 -4.71
CA GLY A 14 -2.86 -10.77 -5.16
C GLY A 14 -3.45 -11.76 -4.15
N VAL A 15 -4.09 -12.82 -4.64
CA VAL A 15 -4.69 -13.87 -3.79
C VAL A 15 -4.16 -15.22 -4.25
N CYS A 16 -3.75 -16.07 -3.31
CA CYS A 16 -3.35 -17.45 -3.56
C CYS A 16 -3.61 -18.30 -2.31
N ASN A 17 -3.54 -19.62 -2.44
CA ASN A 17 -3.62 -20.52 -1.29
C ASN A 17 -2.32 -20.51 -0.49
N VAL A 18 -2.41 -20.74 0.82
CA VAL A 18 -1.24 -20.79 1.72
C VAL A 18 -0.21 -21.83 1.24
N ASN A 19 -0.67 -23.02 0.85
CA ASN A 19 0.22 -24.09 0.39
C ASN A 19 0.93 -23.73 -0.92
N GLU A 20 0.27 -22.98 -1.81
CA GLU A 20 0.89 -22.50 -3.05
C GLU A 20 1.95 -21.45 -2.73
N LEU A 21 1.63 -20.48 -1.87
CA LEU A 21 2.56 -19.44 -1.47
C LEU A 21 3.84 -20.03 -0.83
N LEU A 22 3.68 -21.04 0.03
CA LEU A 22 4.80 -21.70 0.71
C LEU A 22 5.57 -22.67 -0.21
N GLY A 23 4.93 -23.19 -1.26
CA GLY A 23 5.53 -24.11 -2.22
C GLY A 23 6.24 -23.45 -3.40
N GLN A 24 6.13 -22.12 -3.55
CA GLN A 24 6.63 -21.37 -4.70
C GLN A 24 7.79 -20.43 -4.35
N SER A 25 8.49 -19.94 -5.37
CA SER A 25 9.58 -18.97 -5.20
C SER A 25 9.06 -17.56 -4.85
N LEU A 26 9.92 -16.72 -4.25
CA LEU A 26 9.61 -15.31 -4.02
C LEU A 26 9.27 -14.55 -5.31
N GLY A 27 9.93 -14.90 -6.42
CA GLY A 27 9.67 -14.30 -7.73
C GLY A 27 8.26 -14.60 -8.23
N TRP A 28 7.74 -15.79 -7.97
CA TRP A 28 6.36 -16.15 -8.30
C TRP A 28 5.36 -15.31 -7.48
N ALA A 29 5.55 -15.20 -6.16
CA ALA A 29 4.69 -14.39 -5.30
C ALA A 29 4.72 -12.90 -5.69
N ALA A 30 5.91 -12.37 -5.99
CA ALA A 30 6.05 -11.02 -6.53
C ALA A 30 5.34 -10.84 -7.88
N GLY A 31 5.37 -11.88 -8.72
CA GLY A 31 4.67 -11.92 -10.00
C GLY A 31 3.17 -11.69 -9.88
N LEU A 32 2.52 -12.28 -8.87
CA LEU A 32 1.10 -12.03 -8.57
C LEU A 32 0.82 -10.55 -8.34
N LEU A 33 1.65 -9.89 -7.52
CA LEU A 33 1.50 -8.47 -7.21
C LEU A 33 1.78 -7.59 -8.44
N VAL A 34 2.80 -7.93 -9.24
CA VAL A 34 3.12 -7.19 -10.48
C VAL A 34 1.96 -7.25 -11.48
N GLN A 35 1.29 -8.40 -11.60
CA GLN A 35 0.12 -8.53 -12.47
C GLN A 35 -1.03 -7.64 -11.99
N GLU A 36 -1.31 -7.62 -10.69
CA GLU A 36 -2.37 -6.79 -10.11
C GLU A 36 -2.07 -5.29 -10.22
N VAL A 37 -0.82 -4.88 -10.01
CA VAL A 37 -0.39 -3.48 -10.23
C VAL A 37 -0.56 -3.09 -11.70
N LYS A 38 -0.21 -3.96 -12.65
CA LYS A 38 -0.39 -3.69 -14.09
C LYS A 38 -1.86 -3.61 -14.50
N ARG A 39 -2.73 -4.38 -13.86
CA ARG A 39 -4.19 -4.33 -14.07
C ARG A 39 -4.80 -3.03 -13.57
N SER A 40 -4.21 -2.39 -12.57
CA SER A 40 -4.61 -1.07 -12.08
C SER A 40 -4.09 0.04 -13.01
N ASN A 41 -4.77 0.18 -14.15
CA ASN A 41 -4.45 1.17 -15.17
C ASN A 41 -5.28 2.46 -14.99
N GLN A 42 -5.10 3.41 -15.92
CA GLN A 42 -5.75 4.71 -15.88
C GLN A 42 -7.28 4.61 -15.89
N GLU A 43 -7.84 3.71 -16.70
CA GLU A 43 -9.29 3.52 -16.83
C GLU A 43 -9.89 3.08 -15.50
N VAL A 44 -9.31 2.06 -14.87
CA VAL A 44 -9.75 1.53 -13.57
C VAL A 44 -9.65 2.60 -12.48
N VAL A 45 -8.55 3.36 -12.47
CA VAL A 45 -8.34 4.45 -11.51
C VAL A 45 -9.38 5.55 -11.67
N LEU A 46 -9.68 5.99 -12.89
CA LEU A 46 -10.66 7.04 -13.16
C LEU A 46 -12.08 6.58 -12.83
N GLU A 47 -12.43 5.32 -13.12
CA GLU A 47 -13.72 4.74 -12.73
C GLU A 47 -13.88 4.71 -11.20
N PHE A 48 -12.83 4.32 -10.48
CA PHE A 48 -12.83 4.37 -9.01
C PHE A 48 -13.03 5.80 -8.49
N VAL A 49 -12.33 6.79 -9.05
CA VAL A 49 -12.48 8.20 -8.65
C VAL A 49 -13.91 8.70 -8.88
N LYS A 50 -14.50 8.42 -10.05
CA LYS A 50 -15.88 8.80 -10.37
C LYS A 50 -16.86 8.16 -9.39
N THR A 51 -16.74 6.85 -9.20
CA THR A 51 -17.60 6.11 -8.26
C THR A 51 -17.48 6.66 -6.84
N PHE A 52 -16.26 6.98 -6.40
CA PHE A 52 -16.03 7.55 -5.07
C PHE A 52 -16.59 8.96 -4.94
N ALA A 53 -16.49 9.80 -5.98
CA ALA A 53 -17.07 11.14 -5.99
C ALA A 53 -18.60 11.08 -5.93
N ASP A 54 -19.23 10.15 -6.66
CA ASP A 54 -20.68 9.96 -6.65
C ASP A 54 -21.18 9.36 -5.33
N ARG A 55 -20.41 8.42 -4.76
CA ARG A 55 -20.77 7.66 -3.56
C ARG A 55 -19.56 7.51 -2.63
N PRO A 56 -19.22 8.56 -1.86
CA PRO A 56 -18.04 8.54 -1.02
C PRO A 56 -18.18 7.53 0.12
N VAL A 57 -17.10 6.79 0.38
CA VAL A 57 -17.03 5.80 1.45
C VAL A 57 -16.01 6.26 2.49
N VAL A 58 -16.48 6.50 3.71
CA VAL A 58 -15.61 6.80 4.86
C VAL A 58 -15.36 5.51 5.63
N ARG A 59 -14.09 5.05 5.62
CA ARG A 59 -13.67 3.89 6.42
C ARG A 59 -13.42 4.31 7.86
N LYS A 60 -14.08 3.66 8.81
CA LYS A 60 -13.91 4.00 10.23
C LYS A 60 -12.57 3.48 10.77
N PRO A 61 -11.83 4.26 11.55
CA PRO A 61 -10.67 3.76 12.29
C PRO A 61 -11.06 2.60 13.22
N GLY A 62 -10.17 1.64 13.44
CA GLY A 62 -10.41 0.50 14.35
C GLY A 62 -10.94 -0.75 13.64
N SER A 63 -12.17 -1.18 13.95
CA SER A 63 -12.68 -2.51 13.57
C SER A 63 -12.72 -2.76 12.06
N GLU A 64 -12.97 -1.72 11.24
CA GLU A 64 -12.97 -1.86 9.78
C GLU A 64 -11.56 -1.94 9.19
N GLN A 65 -10.56 -1.34 9.86
CA GLN A 65 -9.17 -1.49 9.45
C GLN A 65 -8.73 -2.95 9.53
N LYS A 66 -9.25 -3.73 10.51
CA LYS A 66 -8.96 -5.17 10.64
C LYS A 66 -9.35 -6.00 9.40
N LYS A 67 -10.34 -5.55 8.62
CA LYS A 67 -10.76 -6.24 7.38
C LYS A 67 -9.71 -6.13 6.27
N PHE A 68 -8.91 -5.06 6.30
CA PHE A 68 -7.88 -4.79 5.30
C PHE A 68 -6.46 -5.06 5.82
N TYR A 69 -6.20 -4.74 7.09
CA TYR A 69 -4.92 -4.80 7.78
C TYR A 69 -5.06 -5.65 9.05
N GLY A 70 -4.26 -6.70 9.24
CA GLY A 70 -4.32 -7.51 10.47
C GLY A 70 -5.43 -8.57 10.52
N ALA A 71 -6.11 -8.82 9.40
CA ALA A 71 -6.84 -10.07 9.22
C ALA A 71 -5.85 -11.25 9.13
N ALA A 72 -6.28 -12.43 9.58
CA ALA A 72 -5.51 -13.65 9.40
C ALA A 72 -5.19 -13.88 7.91
N ASN A 73 -3.97 -14.37 7.65
CA ASN A 73 -3.48 -14.70 6.30
C ASN A 73 -3.35 -13.53 5.31
N ASN A 74 -3.45 -12.28 5.79
CA ASN A 74 -3.20 -11.11 4.96
C ASN A 74 -1.83 -10.50 5.30
N VAL A 75 -1.06 -10.20 4.26
CA VAL A 75 0.10 -9.33 4.33
C VAL A 75 -0.22 -8.06 3.55
N VAL A 76 -0.01 -6.90 4.18
CA VAL A 76 -0.18 -5.61 3.52
C VAL A 76 1.14 -4.89 3.46
N ILE A 77 1.55 -4.53 2.24
CA ILE A 77 2.77 -3.76 2.00
C ILE A 77 2.35 -2.32 1.70
N GLY A 78 2.84 -1.41 2.52
CA GLY A 78 2.71 0.04 2.31
C GLY A 78 4.07 0.67 2.05
N GLY A 79 4.06 1.96 1.70
CA GLY A 79 5.29 2.69 1.36
C GLY A 79 5.61 2.62 -0.12
N SER A 80 6.66 3.35 -0.52
CA SER A 80 7.12 3.39 -1.91
C SER A 80 8.59 3.80 -1.93
N PRO A 81 9.46 3.09 -2.68
CA PRO A 81 10.85 3.50 -2.86
C PRO A 81 10.97 4.80 -3.68
N ARG A 82 9.87 5.30 -4.27
CA ARG A 82 9.85 6.57 -5.00
C ARG A 82 9.85 7.79 -4.07
N PHE A 83 9.54 7.61 -2.79
CA PHE A 83 9.64 8.70 -1.82
C PHE A 83 11.11 8.92 -1.47
N ASP A 84 11.62 10.12 -1.76
CA ASP A 84 12.96 10.51 -1.35
C ASP A 84 12.99 10.88 0.13
N MET A 85 13.10 9.86 0.96
CA MET A 85 13.11 10.02 2.42
C MET A 85 14.42 10.60 2.96
N TYR A 86 15.49 10.65 2.14
CA TYR A 86 16.81 11.17 2.53
C TYR A 86 17.15 12.51 1.87
N GLY A 87 16.34 12.97 0.92
CA GLY A 87 16.46 14.25 0.23
C GLY A 87 16.31 15.48 1.12
N PRO A 88 15.34 15.52 2.06
CA PRO A 88 15.20 16.66 2.97
C PRO A 88 16.46 16.90 3.81
N GLU A 89 16.95 18.14 3.77
CA GLU A 89 18.12 18.63 4.51
C GLU A 89 17.76 20.01 5.09
N PHE A 90 18.12 20.25 6.35
CA PHE A 90 17.68 21.41 7.12
C PHE A 90 18.84 22.19 7.77
N GLY A 91 20.05 22.11 7.21
CA GLY A 91 21.28 22.68 7.76
C GLY A 91 21.97 21.83 8.83
N LEU A 92 21.56 20.57 9.01
CA LEU A 92 22.09 19.64 10.03
C LEU A 92 22.87 18.46 9.41
N GLY A 93 22.99 18.43 8.08
CA GLY A 93 23.52 17.30 7.32
C GLY A 93 22.42 16.31 6.91
N ARG A 94 22.76 15.43 5.97
CA ARG A 94 21.83 14.40 5.46
C ARG A 94 21.43 13.44 6.59
N ALA A 95 20.17 13.01 6.56
CA ALA A 95 19.68 11.97 7.48
C ALA A 95 20.52 10.68 7.39
N VAL A 96 20.89 10.14 8.56
CA VAL A 96 21.66 8.88 8.66
C VAL A 96 20.74 7.65 8.57
N ALA A 97 19.51 7.76 9.06
CA ALA A 97 18.53 6.70 9.01
C ALA A 97 17.10 7.25 9.06
N VAL A 98 16.20 6.65 8.28
CA VAL A 98 14.76 6.93 8.31
C VAL A 98 14.09 5.85 9.16
N ARG A 99 13.25 6.27 10.11
CA ARG A 99 12.48 5.35 10.97
C ARG A 99 11.02 5.76 10.97
N MET A 100 10.14 4.76 11.11
CA MET A 100 8.71 4.99 11.23
C MET A 100 8.23 4.81 12.67
N GLY A 101 7.30 5.68 13.08
CA GLY A 101 6.64 5.61 14.37
C GLY A 101 5.81 4.34 14.56
N TYR A 102 5.52 4.00 15.82
CA TYR A 102 4.85 2.76 16.20
C TYR A 102 3.34 2.75 15.88
N SER A 103 2.69 3.92 15.88
CA SER A 103 1.22 4.05 15.91
C SER A 103 0.46 3.49 14.70
N ASN A 104 1.14 3.11 13.62
CA ASN A 104 0.52 2.56 12.40
C ASN A 104 1.00 1.14 12.08
N LYS A 105 1.50 0.41 13.09
CA LYS A 105 1.92 -1.00 12.99
C LYS A 105 0.74 -1.89 13.37
N LEU A 106 0.17 -2.56 12.38
CA LEU A 106 -0.86 -3.58 12.54
C LEU A 106 -0.28 -4.95 12.20
N ASN A 107 -0.86 -6.02 12.73
CA ASN A 107 -0.43 -7.37 12.40
C ASN A 107 -0.43 -7.58 10.87
N GLY A 108 0.58 -8.26 10.34
CA GLY A 108 0.71 -8.50 8.89
C GLY A 108 0.98 -7.27 8.03
N LYS A 109 1.20 -6.07 8.59
CA LYS A 109 1.59 -4.88 7.81
C LYS A 109 3.11 -4.72 7.77
N VAL A 110 3.64 -4.53 6.56
CA VAL A 110 5.06 -4.22 6.28
C VAL A 110 5.12 -2.84 5.62
N THR A 111 6.09 -2.01 6.00
CA THR A 111 6.31 -0.68 5.40
C THR A 111 7.79 -0.33 5.47
#